data_AF-A0A522RBN9-F1
#
_entry.id   AF-A0A522RBN9-F1
#
_cell.length_a   1.000
_cell.length_b   1.000
_cell.length_c   1.000
_cell.angle_alpha   90.00
_cell.angle_beta   90.00
_cell.angle_gamma   90.00
#
_symmetry.space_group_name_H-M   'P 1'
#
loop_
_entity.id
_entity.type
_entity.pdbx_description
1 polymer ?
#
loop_
_entity_poly.entity_id
_entity_poly.type
_entity_poly.pdbx_seq_one_letter_code
_entity_poly.pdbx_strand_id
1 'polypeptide(L)'
;MKKLQFNLRDGSLPLCILSVFFSLFIFNSQATMAQGKLHPDDWKLGIQAWSFHLNTFAEALDKMKACGVKYVEAFPPQEIGAGIPGTMDYHMDAATRKKVLALLRNKGIKMVSYGVVNPTKESDWIQLFKFAKAMGLVNIVSEPEQSQIPFISKLCNEYKINVAIHDHAKPTRYWNPDIVLAAIKGASPRMGACADVGHWLESGLNPIECMKQLKGRIIEFHLKDENMKGAGPDFHDVPMGQGVIDMAGIMKEMKQQHFKGYCFIEYEYHFENNVQDVKECVAYFNKEREKLLK
;
A
#
# COMPACT_ATOMS: atom_id res chain seq x y z
N MET A 1 71.63 -39.45 30.39
CA MET A 1 71.39 -40.89 30.22
C MET A 1 70.27 -41.34 31.16
N LYS A 2 69.22 -41.95 30.58
CA LYS A 2 68.14 -42.80 31.17
C LYS A 2 67.55 -42.43 32.53
N LYS A 3 66.27 -42.02 32.55
CA LYS A 3 65.35 -42.32 33.66
C LYS A 3 64.47 -43.50 33.26
N LEU A 4 64.57 -44.59 34.00
CA LEU A 4 63.76 -45.79 33.91
C LEU A 4 62.60 -45.71 34.91
N GLN A 5 61.53 -46.42 34.56
CA GLN A 5 60.20 -46.46 35.14
C GLN A 5 60.13 -46.94 36.59
N PHE A 6 59.06 -46.53 37.29
CA PHE A 6 58.49 -47.29 38.40
C PHE A 6 57.00 -47.52 38.17
N ASN A 7 56.62 -48.80 38.21
CA ASN A 7 55.28 -49.35 38.20
C ASN A 7 54.60 -49.13 39.56
N LEU A 8 53.30 -48.89 39.55
CA LEU A 8 52.42 -49.22 40.69
C LEU A 8 51.13 -49.87 40.18
N ARG A 9 50.81 -50.97 40.88
CA ARG A 9 49.74 -51.95 40.67
C ARG A 9 48.38 -51.48 41.20
N ASP A 10 47.34 -51.97 40.51
CA ASP A 10 46.10 -52.60 40.98
C ASP A 10 45.25 -51.98 42.10
N GLY A 11 43.97 -51.80 41.78
CA GLY A 11 42.88 -51.59 42.73
C GLY A 11 41.57 -51.22 42.01
N SER A 12 40.83 -52.21 41.56
CA SER A 12 39.56 -52.13 40.83
C SER A 12 38.38 -51.68 41.70
N LEU A 13 37.54 -50.79 41.16
CA LEU A 13 36.19 -50.47 41.65
C LEU A 13 35.16 -50.74 40.52
N PRO A 14 33.96 -51.26 40.81
CA PRO A 14 32.97 -51.60 39.78
C PRO A 14 32.20 -50.36 39.31
N LEU A 15 32.09 -50.22 37.99
CA LEU A 15 31.38 -49.14 37.29
C LEU A 15 29.88 -49.49 37.21
N CYS A 16 29.04 -48.80 38.00
CA CYS A 16 27.60 -48.80 37.78
C CYS A 16 27.29 -47.99 36.50
N ILE A 17 26.85 -48.68 35.45
CA ILE A 17 26.31 -48.08 34.23
C ILE A 17 24.91 -47.57 34.56
N LEU A 18 24.77 -46.26 34.73
CA LEU A 18 23.47 -45.58 34.81
C LEU A 18 23.10 -45.12 33.39
N SER A 19 22.25 -45.88 32.71
CA SER A 19 21.68 -45.53 31.41
C SER A 19 20.64 -44.43 31.60
N VAL A 20 21.04 -43.17 31.42
CA VAL A 20 20.11 -42.03 31.36
C VAL A 20 19.58 -41.92 29.93
N PHE A 21 18.35 -42.35 29.71
CA PHE A 21 17.59 -42.06 28.49
C PHE A 21 17.27 -40.56 28.45
N PHE A 22 18.04 -39.80 27.66
CA PHE A 22 17.75 -38.40 27.38
C PHE A 22 16.71 -38.34 26.25
N SER A 23 15.43 -38.35 26.60
CA SER A 23 14.35 -38.07 25.64
C SER A 23 14.40 -36.59 25.23
N LEU A 24 14.96 -36.31 24.04
CA LEU A 24 14.81 -35.00 23.39
C LEU A 24 13.32 -34.80 23.06
N PHE A 25 12.61 -34.07 23.91
CA PHE A 25 11.36 -33.43 23.51
C PHE A 25 11.70 -32.24 22.62
N ILE A 26 11.65 -32.45 21.31
CA ILE A 26 11.59 -31.36 20.34
C ILE A 26 10.22 -30.72 20.54
N PHE A 27 10.17 -29.62 21.30
CA PHE A 27 9.03 -28.72 21.29
C PHE A 27 8.94 -28.11 19.91
N ASN A 28 8.11 -28.71 19.06
CA ASN A 28 7.70 -28.12 17.80
C ASN A 28 6.76 -26.96 18.14
N SER A 29 7.31 -25.78 18.41
CA SER A 29 6.53 -24.56 18.53
C SER A 29 6.04 -24.18 17.14
N GLN A 30 4.99 -24.86 16.67
CA GLN A 30 4.04 -24.19 15.79
C GLN A 30 3.45 -23.05 16.61
N ALA A 31 4.11 -21.88 16.54
CA ALA A 31 3.46 -20.64 16.87
C ALA A 31 2.24 -20.56 15.95
N THR A 32 1.09 -20.99 16.46
CA THR A 32 -0.20 -20.59 15.92
C THR A 32 -0.16 -19.07 15.97
N MET A 33 0.15 -18.44 14.83
CA MET A 33 -0.03 -17.01 14.65
C MET A 33 -1.51 -16.77 14.96
N ALA A 34 -1.78 -16.27 16.17
CA ALA A 34 -3.12 -15.87 16.53
C ALA A 34 -3.56 -14.89 15.43
N GLN A 35 -4.62 -15.24 14.69
CA GLN A 35 -5.20 -14.34 13.71
C GLN A 35 -5.60 -13.07 14.46
N GLY A 36 -4.76 -12.03 14.39
CA GLY A 36 -5.03 -10.74 14.97
C GLY A 36 -6.42 -10.29 14.51
N LYS A 37 -7.29 -9.99 15.47
CA LYS A 37 -8.63 -9.46 15.16
C LYS A 37 -8.46 -8.16 14.37
N LEU A 38 -9.16 -8.04 13.24
CA LEU A 38 -9.21 -6.81 12.46
C LEU A 38 -9.85 -5.72 13.33
N HIS A 39 -9.23 -4.55 13.42
CA HIS A 39 -9.83 -3.39 14.08
C HIS A 39 -10.56 -2.52 13.05
N PRO A 40 -11.72 -1.91 13.37
CA PRO A 40 -12.46 -1.05 12.42
C PRO A 40 -11.63 0.07 11.78
N ASP A 41 -10.63 0.59 12.52
CA ASP A 41 -9.74 1.67 12.08
C ASP A 41 -8.49 1.21 11.32
N ASP A 42 -8.28 -0.11 11.16
CA ASP A 42 -7.11 -0.63 10.45
C ASP A 42 -7.17 -0.26 8.96
N TRP A 43 -8.35 -0.27 8.34
CA TRP A 43 -8.55 0.08 6.93
C TRP A 43 -9.30 1.39 6.75
N LYS A 44 -8.61 2.38 6.20
CA LYS A 44 -9.14 3.74 5.98
C LYS A 44 -9.50 3.90 4.51
N LEU A 45 -10.80 3.95 4.23
CA LEU A 45 -11.33 4.08 2.87
C LEU A 45 -11.34 5.54 2.40
N GLY A 46 -10.71 5.81 1.29
CA GLY A 46 -10.75 7.07 0.56
C GLY A 46 -11.07 6.86 -0.92
N ILE A 47 -10.97 7.94 -1.70
CA ILE A 47 -11.07 7.90 -3.16
C ILE A 47 -9.82 8.54 -3.76
N GLN A 48 -9.30 7.95 -4.84
CA GLN A 48 -8.30 8.54 -5.72
C GLN A 48 -9.01 9.61 -6.57
N ALA A 49 -8.60 10.87 -6.45
CA ALA A 49 -9.24 12.01 -7.12
C ALA A 49 -9.33 11.91 -8.65
N TRP A 50 -8.53 11.05 -9.29
CA TRP A 50 -8.57 10.72 -10.72
C TRP A 50 -9.93 10.15 -11.16
N SER A 51 -10.62 9.46 -10.24
CA SER A 51 -12.01 9.01 -10.44
C SER A 51 -12.95 10.16 -10.82
N PHE A 52 -12.60 11.41 -10.46
CA PHE A 52 -13.35 12.62 -10.80
C PHE A 52 -12.46 13.65 -11.52
N HIS A 53 -11.50 13.22 -12.35
CA HIS A 53 -10.51 14.11 -12.98
C HIS A 53 -11.10 15.14 -13.94
N LEU A 54 -12.32 14.90 -14.48
CA LEU A 54 -13.04 15.88 -15.30
C LEU A 54 -13.55 17.10 -14.50
N ASN A 55 -13.43 17.06 -13.17
CA ASN A 55 -13.84 18.13 -12.27
C ASN A 55 -12.65 18.78 -11.57
N THR A 56 -12.87 20.00 -11.07
CA THR A 56 -11.93 20.62 -10.14
C THR A 56 -11.81 19.78 -8.86
N PHE A 57 -10.68 19.90 -8.16
CA PHE A 57 -10.46 19.22 -6.88
C PHE A 57 -11.55 19.58 -5.87
N ALA A 58 -12.00 20.84 -5.82
CA ALA A 58 -13.10 21.25 -4.95
C ALA A 58 -14.41 20.50 -5.22
N GLU A 59 -14.78 20.30 -6.49
CA GLU A 59 -15.98 19.55 -6.90
C GLU A 59 -15.79 18.06 -6.67
N ALA A 60 -14.61 17.51 -6.96
CA ALA A 60 -14.26 16.13 -6.66
C ALA A 60 -14.43 15.85 -5.15
N LEU A 61 -14.00 16.77 -4.28
CA LEU A 61 -14.22 16.65 -2.83
C LEU A 61 -15.72 16.67 -2.45
N ASP A 62 -16.58 17.41 -3.16
CA ASP A 62 -18.03 17.35 -2.91
C ASP A 62 -18.62 15.98 -3.32
N LYS A 63 -18.18 15.45 -4.47
CA LYS A 63 -18.55 14.09 -4.90
C LYS A 63 -18.08 13.03 -3.89
N MET A 64 -16.84 13.12 -3.41
CA MET A 64 -16.30 12.22 -2.38
C MET A 64 -17.10 12.30 -1.08
N LYS A 65 -17.46 13.50 -0.64
CA LYS A 65 -18.33 13.70 0.53
C LYS A 65 -19.69 13.04 0.32
N ALA A 66 -20.28 13.17 -0.87
CA ALA A 66 -21.54 12.52 -1.21
C ALA A 66 -21.42 10.98 -1.25
N CYS A 67 -20.22 10.44 -1.52
CA CYS A 67 -19.92 9.00 -1.42
C CYS A 67 -19.67 8.54 0.03
N GLY A 68 -19.58 9.46 1.00
CA GLY A 68 -19.43 9.13 2.42
C GLY A 68 -18.00 8.81 2.86
N VAL A 69 -16.98 9.11 2.05
CA VAL A 69 -15.56 8.93 2.44
C VAL A 69 -14.98 10.18 3.12
N LYS A 70 -13.89 9.98 3.87
CA LYS A 70 -13.22 11.04 4.63
C LYS A 70 -11.76 11.25 4.23
N TYR A 71 -11.26 10.45 3.30
CA TYR A 71 -9.87 10.47 2.86
C TYR A 71 -9.80 10.65 1.35
N VAL A 72 -8.78 11.36 0.90
CA VAL A 72 -8.50 11.57 -0.52
C VAL A 72 -7.01 11.35 -0.79
N GLU A 73 -6.74 10.67 -1.91
CA GLU A 73 -5.47 10.74 -2.62
C GLU A 73 -5.65 11.75 -3.75
N ALA A 74 -4.84 12.82 -3.75
CA ALA A 74 -4.89 13.84 -4.80
C ALA A 74 -3.85 13.57 -5.88
N PHE A 75 -4.17 13.86 -7.14
CA PHE A 75 -3.24 13.70 -8.26
C PHE A 75 -2.86 15.06 -8.88
N PRO A 76 -1.65 15.18 -9.44
CA PRO A 76 -1.26 16.30 -10.30
C PRO A 76 -1.41 16.00 -11.80
N PRO A 77 -1.80 16.97 -12.64
CA PRO A 77 -2.39 18.26 -12.30
C PRO A 77 -3.93 18.21 -12.32
N GLN A 78 -4.57 18.47 -11.17
CA GLN A 78 -6.01 18.77 -11.12
C GLN A 78 -6.22 20.24 -10.79
N GLU A 79 -7.11 20.95 -11.49
CA GLU A 79 -7.48 22.33 -11.13
C GLU A 79 -8.05 22.38 -9.70
N ILE A 80 -7.64 23.36 -8.87
CA ILE A 80 -8.09 23.39 -7.47
C ILE A 80 -9.58 23.74 -7.35
N GLY A 81 -10.03 24.78 -8.07
CA GLY A 81 -11.41 25.29 -8.00
C GLY A 81 -11.74 26.10 -6.73
N ALA A 82 -13.02 26.38 -6.51
CA ALA A 82 -13.54 27.15 -5.37
C ALA A 82 -12.87 28.53 -5.15
N GLY A 83 -12.52 29.22 -6.24
CA GLY A 83 -11.86 30.53 -6.19
C GLY A 83 -10.39 30.49 -5.78
N ILE A 84 -9.77 29.30 -5.71
CA ILE A 84 -8.34 29.13 -5.49
C ILE A 84 -7.67 28.94 -6.86
N PRO A 85 -6.80 29.85 -7.32
CA PRO A 85 -6.14 29.71 -8.61
C PRO A 85 -5.07 28.62 -8.57
N GLY A 86 -4.82 27.99 -9.72
CA GLY A 86 -3.77 26.98 -9.90
C GLY A 86 -4.30 25.55 -9.83
N THR A 87 -3.36 24.63 -9.77
CA THR A 87 -3.61 23.17 -9.77
C THR A 87 -3.07 22.53 -8.50
N MET A 88 -3.45 21.28 -8.25
CA MET A 88 -2.91 20.40 -7.22
C MET A 88 -1.47 19.96 -7.54
N ASP A 89 -0.62 20.90 -7.93
CA ASP A 89 0.81 20.69 -8.19
C ASP A 89 1.65 20.96 -6.94
N TYR A 90 2.70 20.18 -6.72
CA TYR A 90 3.53 20.23 -5.52
C TYR A 90 4.47 21.45 -5.45
N HIS A 91 4.53 22.28 -6.49
CA HIS A 91 5.23 23.58 -6.50
C HIS A 91 4.35 24.73 -6.01
N MET A 92 3.08 24.49 -5.69
CA MET A 92 2.20 25.55 -5.17
C MET A 92 2.78 26.24 -3.93
N ASP A 93 2.57 27.55 -3.84
CA ASP A 93 3.13 28.36 -2.76
C ASP A 93 2.50 28.06 -1.38
N ALA A 94 3.06 28.62 -0.31
CA ALA A 94 2.55 28.44 1.04
C ALA A 94 1.13 29.00 1.24
N ALA A 95 0.77 30.09 0.57
CA ALA A 95 -0.54 30.71 0.69
C ALA A 95 -1.64 29.83 0.06
N THR A 96 -1.35 29.23 -1.10
CA THR A 96 -2.21 28.30 -1.82
C THR A 96 -2.39 27.03 -1.03
N ARG A 97 -1.31 26.44 -0.49
CA ARG A 97 -1.39 25.30 0.44
C ARG A 97 -2.32 25.57 1.62
N LYS A 98 -2.22 26.74 2.24
CA LYS A 98 -3.11 27.12 3.36
C LYS A 98 -4.59 27.17 2.94
N LYS A 99 -4.89 27.67 1.75
CA LYS A 99 -6.26 27.70 1.19
C LYS A 99 -6.77 26.28 0.90
N VAL A 100 -5.96 25.43 0.29
CA VAL A 100 -6.29 24.01 0.02
C VAL A 100 -6.54 23.26 1.34
N LEU A 101 -5.69 23.43 2.35
CA LEU A 101 -5.89 22.84 3.68
C LEU A 101 -7.17 23.34 4.36
N ALA A 102 -7.55 24.60 4.15
CA ALA A 102 -8.82 25.13 4.64
C ALA A 102 -10.02 24.52 3.89
N LEU A 103 -9.93 24.40 2.56
CA LEU A 103 -10.94 23.75 1.73
C LEU A 103 -11.22 22.31 2.18
N LEU A 104 -10.17 21.51 2.36
CA LEU A 104 -10.23 20.14 2.88
C LEU A 104 -10.93 20.08 4.24
N ARG A 105 -10.52 20.94 5.17
CA ARG A 105 -11.09 21.02 6.52
C ARG A 105 -12.57 21.38 6.50
N ASN A 106 -12.98 22.34 5.67
CA ASN A 106 -14.37 22.78 5.53
C ASN A 106 -15.25 21.68 4.94
N LYS A 107 -14.70 20.83 4.07
CA LYS A 107 -15.42 19.68 3.51
C LYS A 107 -15.38 18.46 4.41
N GLY A 108 -14.60 18.46 5.49
CA GLY A 108 -14.46 17.33 6.40
C GLY A 108 -13.67 16.16 5.79
N ILE A 109 -12.83 16.44 4.80
CA ILE A 109 -12.01 15.44 4.10
C ILE A 109 -10.54 15.70 4.43
N LYS A 110 -9.78 14.63 4.65
CA LYS A 110 -8.34 14.68 4.88
C LYS A 110 -7.60 14.15 3.66
N MET A 111 -6.76 15.00 3.06
CA MET A 111 -5.77 14.55 2.07
C MET A 111 -4.62 13.88 2.80
N VAL A 112 -4.34 12.62 2.46
CA VAL A 112 -3.34 11.79 3.16
C VAL A 112 -2.32 11.16 2.22
N SER A 113 -2.70 10.94 0.96
CA SER A 113 -1.81 10.47 -0.11
C SER A 113 -1.82 11.46 -1.28
N TYR A 114 -0.79 11.38 -2.11
CA TYR A 114 -0.64 12.23 -3.30
C TYR A 114 0.15 11.50 -4.40
N GLY A 115 -0.42 11.43 -5.59
CA GLY A 115 0.17 10.82 -6.78
C GLY A 115 -0.90 10.37 -7.78
N VAL A 116 -0.55 9.61 -8.82
CA VAL A 116 0.82 9.16 -9.15
C VAL A 116 1.68 10.32 -9.65
N VAL A 117 2.87 10.53 -9.07
CA VAL A 117 3.77 11.64 -9.44
C VAL A 117 5.20 11.15 -9.68
N ASN A 118 5.84 11.60 -10.77
CA ASN A 118 7.14 11.08 -11.22
C ASN A 118 8.20 12.17 -11.45
N PRO A 119 8.73 12.81 -10.38
CA PRO A 119 9.83 13.76 -10.53
C PRO A 119 11.10 13.11 -11.11
N THR A 120 11.78 13.79 -12.01
CA THR A 120 13.00 13.28 -12.66
C THR A 120 14.28 13.77 -11.99
N LYS A 121 14.24 14.91 -11.29
CA LYS A 121 15.40 15.53 -10.63
C LYS A 121 15.34 15.36 -9.11
N GLU A 122 16.51 15.26 -8.47
CA GLU A 122 16.61 15.23 -7.01
C GLU A 122 16.02 16.48 -6.34
N SER A 123 16.17 17.66 -6.96
CA SER A 123 15.58 18.92 -6.48
C SER A 123 14.07 18.84 -6.35
N ASP A 124 13.43 18.20 -7.33
CA ASP A 124 11.98 18.15 -7.46
C ASP A 124 11.42 17.11 -6.48
N TRP A 125 12.15 16.00 -6.28
CA TRP A 125 11.89 15.08 -5.18
C TRP A 125 11.96 15.76 -3.81
N ILE A 126 13.02 16.54 -3.53
CA ILE A 126 13.12 17.29 -2.27
C ILE A 126 11.93 18.25 -2.11
N GLN A 127 11.55 18.95 -3.18
CA GLN A 127 10.39 19.85 -3.18
C GLN A 127 9.08 19.09 -2.91
N LEU A 128 8.87 17.94 -3.53
CA LEU A 128 7.71 17.08 -3.32
C LEU A 128 7.63 16.60 -1.85
N PHE A 129 8.73 16.15 -1.25
CA PHE A 129 8.73 15.76 0.17
C PHE A 129 8.47 16.94 1.12
N LYS A 130 8.97 18.15 0.80
CA LYS A 130 8.63 19.38 1.53
C LYS A 130 7.15 19.74 1.41
N PHE A 131 6.59 19.63 0.20
CA PHE A 131 5.17 19.80 -0.03
C PHE A 131 4.36 18.80 0.80
N ALA A 132 4.69 17.51 0.70
CA ALA A 132 4.01 16.43 1.41
C ALA A 132 4.02 16.65 2.93
N LYS A 133 5.17 17.04 3.50
CA LYS A 133 5.29 17.40 4.92
C LYS A 133 4.41 18.59 5.29
N ALA A 134 4.39 19.65 4.47
CA ALA A 134 3.59 20.85 4.75
C ALA A 134 2.08 20.61 4.62
N MET A 135 1.67 19.69 3.76
CA MET A 135 0.27 19.30 3.59
C MET A 135 -0.17 18.21 4.59
N GLY A 136 0.75 17.64 5.37
CA GLY A 136 0.47 16.60 6.35
C GLY A 136 0.18 15.23 5.73
N LEU A 137 0.76 14.96 4.55
CA LEU A 137 0.65 13.68 3.88
C LEU A 137 1.43 12.59 4.62
N VAL A 138 0.96 11.36 4.49
CA VAL A 138 1.64 10.16 5.00
C VAL A 138 2.27 9.34 3.89
N ASN A 139 1.68 9.38 2.69
CA ASN A 139 2.09 8.62 1.53
C ASN A 139 2.29 9.55 0.32
N ILE A 140 3.22 9.16 -0.54
CA ILE A 140 3.41 9.67 -1.91
C ILE A 140 3.31 8.43 -2.82
N VAL A 141 2.51 8.50 -3.88
CA VAL A 141 2.42 7.45 -4.89
C VAL A 141 3.28 7.83 -6.10
N SER A 142 4.13 6.92 -6.57
CA SER A 142 5.09 7.20 -7.65
C SER A 142 5.53 5.94 -8.39
N GLU A 143 6.08 6.14 -9.58
CA GLU A 143 6.72 5.16 -10.46
C GLU A 143 8.12 5.68 -10.87
N PRO A 144 9.03 5.87 -9.90
CA PRO A 144 10.33 6.45 -10.15
C PRO A 144 11.19 5.57 -11.06
N GLU A 145 12.22 6.14 -11.68
CA GLU A 145 13.31 5.34 -12.23
C GLU A 145 13.99 4.54 -11.11
N GLN A 146 14.37 3.28 -11.37
CA GLN A 146 14.99 2.44 -10.33
C GLN A 146 16.29 3.05 -9.79
N SER A 147 17.01 3.81 -10.61
CA SER A 147 18.22 4.54 -10.21
C SER A 147 17.97 5.63 -9.15
N GLN A 148 16.73 6.13 -9.03
CA GLN A 148 16.35 7.13 -8.04
C GLN A 148 15.99 6.51 -6.68
N ILE A 149 15.71 5.20 -6.61
CA ILE A 149 15.24 4.52 -5.37
C ILE A 149 16.17 4.75 -4.18
N PRO A 150 17.53 4.67 -4.28
CA PRO A 150 18.40 4.93 -3.13
C PRO A 150 18.24 6.35 -2.57
N PHE A 151 18.08 7.34 -3.44
CA PHE A 151 17.87 8.74 -3.04
C PHE A 151 16.50 8.94 -2.39
N ILE A 152 15.44 8.42 -3.02
CA ILE A 152 14.07 8.49 -2.49
C ILE A 152 13.97 7.78 -1.13
N SER A 153 14.62 6.63 -0.97
CA SER A 153 14.71 5.89 0.29
C SER A 153 15.29 6.72 1.42
N LYS A 154 16.34 7.51 1.15
CA LYS A 154 16.91 8.47 2.11
C LYS A 154 15.89 9.54 2.50
N LEU A 155 15.17 10.12 1.53
CA LEU A 155 14.14 11.11 1.80
C LEU A 155 12.97 10.54 2.62
N CYS A 156 12.53 9.31 2.35
CA CYS A 156 11.52 8.63 3.15
C CYS A 156 11.91 8.58 4.64
N ASN A 157 13.18 8.26 4.91
CA ASN A 157 13.71 8.19 6.28
C ASN A 157 13.84 9.58 6.94
N GLU A 158 14.25 10.59 6.19
CA GLU A 158 14.46 11.96 6.67
C GLU A 158 13.11 12.64 6.98
N TYR A 159 12.16 12.55 6.07
CA TYR A 159 10.87 13.22 6.19
C TYR A 159 9.82 12.41 6.95
N LYS A 160 10.07 11.11 7.18
CA LYS A 160 9.12 10.15 7.77
C LYS A 160 7.83 10.01 6.96
N ILE A 161 7.95 10.11 5.64
CA ILE A 161 6.87 9.97 4.66
C ILE A 161 7.11 8.68 3.88
N ASN A 162 6.05 7.94 3.56
CA ASN A 162 6.15 6.73 2.78
C ASN A 162 6.13 7.03 1.29
N VAL A 163 6.79 6.20 0.49
CA VAL A 163 6.62 6.17 -0.97
C VAL A 163 6.09 4.80 -1.37
N ALA A 164 4.91 4.81 -1.97
CA ALA A 164 4.22 3.65 -2.51
C ALA A 164 4.49 3.59 -4.02
N ILE A 165 5.18 2.54 -4.47
CA ILE A 165 5.47 2.28 -5.88
C ILE A 165 4.21 1.74 -6.52
N HIS A 166 3.61 2.52 -7.41
CA HIS A 166 2.39 2.14 -8.12
C HIS A 166 2.69 1.19 -9.26
N ASP A 167 1.80 0.25 -9.51
CA ASP A 167 1.84 -0.62 -10.67
C ASP A 167 0.74 -0.23 -11.65
N HIS A 168 1.11 0.18 -12.86
CA HIS A 168 0.19 0.18 -14.00
C HIS A 168 0.30 -1.14 -14.76
N ALA A 169 -0.67 -1.44 -15.62
CA ALA A 169 -0.64 -2.65 -16.44
C ALA A 169 0.62 -2.76 -17.32
N LYS A 170 0.99 -3.98 -17.71
CA LYS A 170 2.11 -4.23 -18.63
C LYS A 170 1.92 -3.44 -19.95
N PRO A 171 2.99 -2.94 -20.59
CA PRO A 171 4.40 -3.18 -20.32
C PRO A 171 5.09 -2.05 -19.52
N THR A 172 4.43 -1.48 -18.51
CA THR A 172 5.02 -0.40 -17.69
C THR A 172 6.16 -0.91 -16.80
N ARG A 173 6.82 -0.04 -16.02
CA ARG A 173 8.03 -0.42 -15.26
C ARG A 173 7.75 -1.38 -14.12
N TYR A 174 6.65 -1.18 -13.40
CA TYR A 174 6.37 -1.83 -12.11
C TYR A 174 5.16 -2.77 -12.15
N TRP A 175 4.65 -3.12 -13.34
CA TRP A 175 3.48 -4.00 -13.56
C TRP A 175 3.50 -5.36 -12.84
N ASN A 176 4.65 -5.79 -12.32
CA ASN A 176 4.82 -7.07 -11.65
C ASN A 176 5.45 -6.87 -10.25
N PRO A 177 4.91 -7.51 -9.20
CA PRO A 177 5.44 -7.43 -7.83
C PRO A 177 6.93 -7.82 -7.69
N ASP A 178 7.44 -8.74 -8.51
CA ASP A 178 8.86 -9.11 -8.50
C ASP A 178 9.76 -7.93 -8.83
N ILE A 179 9.33 -7.07 -9.76
CA ILE A 179 10.09 -5.87 -10.16
C ILE A 179 10.09 -4.85 -9.02
N VAL A 180 8.93 -4.67 -8.37
CA VAL A 180 8.81 -3.79 -7.19
C VAL A 180 9.73 -4.27 -6.07
N LEU A 181 9.66 -5.55 -5.71
CA LEU A 181 10.48 -6.15 -4.65
C LEU A 181 11.99 -6.05 -4.95
N ALA A 182 12.38 -6.28 -6.21
CA ALA A 182 13.76 -6.11 -6.64
C ALA A 182 14.23 -4.65 -6.51
N ALA A 183 13.41 -3.69 -6.96
CA ALA A 183 13.73 -2.27 -6.92
C ALA A 183 13.89 -1.75 -5.48
N ILE A 184 13.03 -2.18 -4.54
CA ILE A 184 13.06 -1.72 -3.15
C ILE A 184 13.94 -2.59 -2.24
N LYS A 185 14.71 -3.53 -2.78
CA LYS A 185 15.59 -4.39 -1.98
C LYS A 185 16.64 -3.56 -1.24
N GLY A 186 16.59 -3.61 0.10
CA GLY A 186 17.47 -2.81 0.95
C GLY A 186 17.06 -1.34 1.11
N ALA A 187 15.96 -0.91 0.47
CA ALA A 187 15.40 0.41 0.68
C ALA A 187 14.71 0.52 2.06
N SER A 188 14.36 1.75 2.44
CA SER A 188 13.63 2.07 3.67
C SER A 188 12.39 1.17 3.83
N PRO A 189 12.02 0.78 5.07
CA PRO A 189 10.72 0.13 5.33
C PRO A 189 9.53 1.06 5.00
N ARG A 190 9.77 2.35 4.77
CA ARG A 190 8.78 3.33 4.31
C ARG A 190 8.60 3.33 2.78
N MET A 191 9.35 2.48 2.07
CA MET A 191 9.11 2.20 0.66
C MET A 191 8.48 0.83 0.50
N GLY A 192 7.46 0.77 -0.35
CA GLY A 192 6.67 -0.42 -0.62
C GLY A 192 5.79 -0.21 -1.85
N ALA A 193 4.77 -1.04 -2.03
CA ALA A 193 3.84 -0.96 -3.16
C ALA A 193 2.61 -0.10 -2.83
N CYS A 194 2.15 0.69 -3.81
CA CYS A 194 0.72 0.98 -3.96
C CYS A 194 0.17 -0.18 -4.77
N ALA A 195 -0.59 -1.06 -4.15
CA ALA A 195 -1.11 -2.26 -4.79
C ALA A 195 -2.36 -1.90 -5.60
N ASP A 196 -2.22 -1.77 -6.93
CA ASP A 196 -3.36 -1.68 -7.83
C ASP A 196 -3.81 -3.09 -8.23
N VAL A 197 -4.98 -3.50 -7.75
CA VAL A 197 -5.46 -4.86 -7.96
C VAL A 197 -5.99 -5.09 -9.38
N GLY A 198 -6.40 -4.02 -10.07
CA GLY A 198 -6.91 -4.08 -11.43
C GLY A 198 -5.77 -4.22 -12.45
N HIS A 199 -4.77 -3.36 -12.35
CA HIS A 199 -3.62 -3.40 -13.25
C HIS A 199 -2.84 -4.73 -13.23
N TRP A 200 -2.82 -5.44 -12.10
CA TRP A 200 -2.35 -6.83 -12.06
C TRP A 200 -3.23 -7.78 -12.87
N LEU A 201 -4.56 -7.68 -12.75
CA LEU A 201 -5.49 -8.52 -13.51
C LEU A 201 -5.40 -8.24 -15.02
N GLU A 202 -5.36 -6.98 -15.42
CA GLU A 202 -5.09 -6.54 -16.81
C GLU A 202 -3.79 -7.16 -17.35
N SER A 203 -2.77 -7.24 -16.51
CA SER A 203 -1.48 -7.83 -16.85
C SER A 203 -1.51 -9.36 -16.96
N GLY A 204 -2.63 -10.00 -16.59
CA GLY A 204 -2.79 -11.45 -16.55
C GLY A 204 -2.22 -12.09 -15.28
N LEU A 205 -1.96 -11.30 -14.25
CA LEU A 205 -1.53 -11.77 -12.94
C LEU A 205 -2.75 -12.06 -12.06
N ASN A 206 -2.55 -12.86 -11.01
CA ASN A 206 -3.55 -13.04 -9.97
C ASN A 206 -3.31 -12.01 -8.86
N PRO A 207 -4.23 -11.06 -8.61
CA PRO A 207 -4.01 -10.01 -7.63
C PRO A 207 -3.77 -10.51 -6.20
N ILE A 208 -4.43 -11.59 -5.75
CA ILE A 208 -4.21 -12.18 -4.42
C ILE A 208 -2.81 -12.79 -4.32
N GLU A 209 -2.32 -13.45 -5.37
CA GLU A 209 -0.96 -13.98 -5.38
C GLU A 209 0.09 -12.85 -5.43
N CYS A 210 -0.17 -11.75 -6.14
CA CYS A 210 0.69 -10.55 -6.09
C CYS A 210 0.75 -9.97 -4.67
N MET A 211 -0.39 -9.86 -3.98
CA MET A 211 -0.43 -9.39 -2.59
C MET A 211 0.40 -10.29 -1.67
N LYS A 212 0.29 -11.62 -1.81
CA LYS A 212 1.07 -12.57 -0.99
C LYS A 212 2.57 -12.41 -1.20
N GLN A 213 3.01 -12.16 -2.42
CA GLN A 213 4.43 -11.86 -2.72
C GLN A 213 4.88 -10.55 -2.04
N LEU A 214 4.02 -9.53 -2.05
CA LEU A 214 4.28 -8.22 -1.44
C LEU A 214 4.00 -8.18 0.07
N LYS A 215 3.85 -9.33 0.75
CA LYS A 215 3.53 -9.37 2.18
C LYS A 215 4.47 -8.53 3.02
N GLY A 216 3.90 -7.59 3.79
CA GLY A 216 4.64 -6.67 4.64
C GLY A 216 5.30 -5.50 3.90
N ARG A 217 5.08 -5.38 2.58
CA ARG A 217 5.58 -4.30 1.72
C ARG A 217 4.47 -3.51 1.03
N ILE A 218 3.19 -3.77 1.29
CA ILE A 218 2.08 -2.95 0.78
C ILE A 218 1.90 -1.73 1.69
N ILE A 219 1.94 -0.52 1.11
CA ILE A 219 1.78 0.76 1.81
C ILE A 219 0.32 1.23 1.73
N GLU A 220 -0.28 1.12 0.54
CA GLU A 220 -1.68 1.44 0.27
C GLU A 220 -2.20 0.65 -0.92
N PHE A 221 -3.51 0.76 -1.17
CA PHE A 221 -4.17 0.10 -2.28
C PHE A 221 -4.88 1.11 -3.16
N HIS A 222 -4.80 0.90 -4.47
CA HIS A 222 -5.78 1.37 -5.43
C HIS A 222 -6.73 0.19 -5.70
N LEU A 223 -8.00 0.38 -5.34
CA LEU A 223 -9.04 -0.63 -5.43
C LEU A 223 -9.99 -0.28 -6.57
N LYS A 224 -10.01 -1.15 -7.58
CA LYS A 224 -10.94 -1.16 -8.70
C LYS A 224 -11.44 -2.58 -8.92
N ASP A 225 -12.52 -2.72 -9.67
CA ASP A 225 -13.05 -4.01 -10.14
C ASP A 225 -13.42 -3.87 -11.61
N GLU A 226 -13.23 -4.94 -12.37
CA GLU A 226 -13.18 -4.89 -13.83
C GLU A 226 -14.19 -5.86 -14.42
N ASN A 227 -14.83 -5.49 -15.53
CA ASN A 227 -15.83 -6.34 -16.15
C ASN A 227 -15.27 -7.64 -16.74
N MET A 228 -13.97 -7.69 -17.06
CA MET A 228 -13.31 -8.84 -17.66
C MET A 228 -11.81 -8.88 -17.34
N LYS A 229 -11.16 -10.03 -17.60
CA LYS A 229 -9.70 -10.17 -17.44
C LYS A 229 -8.97 -9.66 -18.69
N GLY A 230 -7.76 -9.12 -18.50
CA GLY A 230 -6.93 -8.62 -19.59
C GLY A 230 -7.34 -7.22 -20.02
N ALA A 231 -6.95 -6.81 -21.23
CA ALA A 231 -7.29 -5.51 -21.81
C ALA A 231 -8.00 -5.68 -23.15
N GLY A 232 -8.82 -4.69 -23.55
CA GLY A 232 -9.52 -4.71 -24.84
C GLY A 232 -10.50 -3.53 -25.01
N PRO A 233 -11.16 -3.42 -26.17
CA PRO A 233 -12.10 -2.33 -26.44
C PRO A 233 -13.29 -2.26 -25.47
N ASP A 234 -13.71 -3.42 -24.96
CA ASP A 234 -14.83 -3.55 -24.02
C ASP A 234 -14.35 -3.55 -22.56
N PHE A 235 -13.04 -3.42 -22.31
CA PHE A 235 -12.49 -3.39 -20.95
C PHE A 235 -12.86 -2.07 -20.26
N HIS A 236 -13.42 -2.18 -19.05
CA HIS A 236 -13.68 -1.03 -18.21
C HIS A 236 -13.92 -1.43 -16.75
N ASP A 237 -13.80 -0.45 -15.86
CA ASP A 237 -14.19 -0.58 -14.46
C ASP A 237 -15.70 -0.79 -14.31
N VAL A 238 -16.07 -1.58 -13.30
CA VAL A 238 -17.44 -1.80 -12.84
C VAL A 238 -17.52 -1.63 -11.33
N PRO A 239 -18.70 -1.34 -10.76
CA PRO A 239 -18.80 -1.19 -9.32
C PRO A 239 -18.29 -2.42 -8.58
N MET A 240 -17.51 -2.19 -7.52
CA MET A 240 -16.81 -3.23 -6.77
C MET A 240 -17.74 -4.39 -6.37
N GLY A 241 -17.33 -5.62 -6.71
CA GLY A 241 -18.11 -6.82 -6.48
C GLY A 241 -19.03 -7.24 -7.62
N GLN A 242 -19.07 -6.46 -8.71
CA GLN A 242 -19.81 -6.80 -9.94
C GLN A 242 -18.87 -7.28 -11.06
N GLY A 243 -17.56 -7.15 -10.88
CA GLY A 243 -16.56 -7.55 -11.86
C GLY A 243 -16.00 -8.94 -11.62
N VAL A 244 -14.84 -9.19 -12.23
CA VAL A 244 -14.17 -10.50 -12.21
C VAL A 244 -13.05 -10.58 -11.16
N ILE A 245 -12.72 -9.48 -10.47
CA ILE A 245 -11.73 -9.50 -9.39
C ILE A 245 -12.39 -10.08 -8.12
N ASP A 246 -11.72 -11.04 -7.47
CA ASP A 246 -12.17 -11.59 -6.19
C ASP A 246 -11.93 -10.59 -5.05
N MET A 247 -12.71 -9.50 -5.01
CA MET A 247 -12.57 -8.41 -4.04
C MET A 247 -12.77 -8.87 -2.59
N ALA A 248 -13.65 -9.85 -2.37
CA ALA A 248 -13.79 -10.48 -1.05
C ALA A 248 -12.51 -11.23 -0.65
N GLY A 249 -11.88 -11.93 -1.60
CA GLY A 249 -10.58 -12.58 -1.43
C GLY A 249 -9.44 -11.58 -1.17
N ILE A 250 -9.41 -10.45 -1.89
CA ILE A 250 -8.47 -9.33 -1.64
C ILE A 250 -8.59 -8.84 -0.21
N MET A 251 -9.80 -8.51 0.24
CA MET A 251 -10.01 -8.01 1.61
C MET A 251 -9.68 -9.08 2.66
N LYS A 252 -9.94 -10.36 2.37
CA LYS A 252 -9.52 -11.47 3.23
C LYS A 252 -8.00 -11.59 3.31
N GLU A 253 -7.27 -11.41 2.22
CA GLU A 253 -5.81 -11.40 2.20
C GLU A 253 -5.24 -10.20 2.95
N MET A 254 -5.81 -8.99 2.78
CA MET A 254 -5.46 -7.81 3.58
C MET A 254 -5.55 -8.12 5.09
N LYS A 255 -6.60 -8.82 5.52
CA LYS A 255 -6.78 -9.23 6.93
C LYS A 255 -5.71 -10.23 7.36
N GLN A 256 -5.41 -11.23 6.52
CA GLN A 256 -4.37 -12.24 6.80
C GLN A 256 -2.97 -11.63 6.92
N GLN A 257 -2.70 -10.56 6.19
CA GLN A 257 -1.43 -9.83 6.29
C GLN A 257 -1.39 -8.83 7.44
N HIS A 258 -2.48 -8.66 8.19
CA HIS A 258 -2.64 -7.60 9.18
C HIS A 258 -2.37 -6.21 8.60
N PHE A 259 -2.77 -5.99 7.35
CA PHE A 259 -2.59 -4.70 6.68
C PHE A 259 -3.29 -3.59 7.46
N LYS A 260 -2.59 -2.47 7.64
CA LYS A 260 -3.10 -1.25 8.25
C LYS A 260 -2.69 -0.06 7.40
N GLY A 261 -3.65 0.62 6.80
CA GLY A 261 -3.34 1.67 5.84
C GLY A 261 -4.57 2.26 5.19
N TYR A 262 -4.33 2.86 4.03
CA TYR A 262 -5.34 3.50 3.21
C TYR A 262 -5.69 2.61 2.02
N CYS A 263 -6.96 2.63 1.66
CA CYS A 263 -7.50 1.99 0.47
C CYS A 263 -8.24 3.08 -0.30
N PHE A 264 -7.81 3.36 -1.51
CA PHE A 264 -8.43 4.36 -2.37
C PHE A 264 -9.22 3.65 -3.44
N ILE A 265 -10.52 3.94 -3.53
CA ILE A 265 -11.27 3.58 -4.72
C ILE A 265 -10.75 4.45 -5.86
N GLU A 266 -10.29 3.82 -6.93
CA GLU A 266 -10.02 4.46 -8.20
C GLU A 266 -11.01 3.86 -9.20
N TYR A 267 -11.88 4.70 -9.77
CA TYR A 267 -12.93 4.24 -10.66
C TYR A 267 -12.85 4.99 -11.99
N GLU A 268 -12.38 4.29 -13.01
CA GLU A 268 -11.94 4.81 -14.30
C GLU A 268 -12.96 4.59 -15.42
N TYR A 269 -14.25 4.63 -15.06
CA TYR A 269 -15.36 4.53 -16.01
C TYR A 269 -16.46 5.55 -15.71
N HIS A 270 -17.31 5.82 -16.71
CA HIS A 270 -18.41 6.80 -16.64
C HIS A 270 -18.02 8.17 -16.04
N PHE A 271 -16.85 8.72 -16.41
CA PHE A 271 -16.27 9.90 -15.75
C PHE A 271 -17.20 11.10 -15.60
N GLU A 272 -18.13 11.30 -16.53
CA GLU A 272 -19.12 12.37 -16.50
C GLU A 272 -20.16 12.18 -15.38
N ASN A 273 -20.48 10.94 -14.99
CA ASN A 273 -21.54 10.62 -14.04
C ASN A 273 -21.33 9.31 -13.25
N ASN A 274 -20.15 9.12 -12.67
CA ASN A 274 -19.79 7.90 -11.92
C ASN A 274 -20.02 7.97 -10.40
N VAL A 275 -20.67 9.02 -9.87
CA VAL A 275 -20.89 9.17 -8.42
C VAL A 275 -21.70 8.01 -7.84
N GLN A 276 -22.68 7.49 -8.60
CA GLN A 276 -23.49 6.37 -8.15
C GLN A 276 -22.68 5.07 -8.13
N ASP A 277 -21.89 4.81 -9.17
CA ASP A 277 -21.00 3.65 -9.25
C ASP A 277 -19.98 3.65 -8.10
N VAL A 278 -19.35 4.79 -7.80
CA VAL A 278 -18.42 4.93 -6.69
C VAL A 278 -19.10 4.72 -5.32
N LYS A 279 -20.37 5.14 -5.16
CA LYS A 279 -21.15 4.82 -3.94
C LYS A 279 -21.36 3.33 -3.77
N GLU A 280 -21.59 2.60 -4.85
CA GLU A 280 -21.70 1.14 -4.82
C GLU A 280 -20.38 0.48 -4.42
N CYS A 281 -19.25 0.98 -4.91
CA CYS A 281 -17.93 0.55 -4.45
C CYS A 281 -17.73 0.76 -2.94
N VAL A 282 -18.09 1.94 -2.44
CA VAL A 282 -18.01 2.26 -1.00
C VAL A 282 -18.93 1.34 -0.18
N ALA A 283 -20.16 1.09 -0.66
CA ALA A 283 -21.11 0.22 0.01
C ALA A 283 -20.61 -1.24 0.08
N TYR A 284 -20.06 -1.76 -1.02
CA TYR A 284 -19.46 -3.08 -1.07
C TYR A 284 -18.30 -3.21 -0.08
N PHE A 285 -17.33 -2.29 -0.13
CA PHE A 285 -16.17 -2.32 0.77
C PHE A 285 -16.60 -2.31 2.24
N ASN A 286 -17.55 -1.44 2.61
CA ASN A 286 -18.04 -1.37 3.99
C ASN A 286 -18.72 -2.68 4.42
N LYS A 287 -19.57 -3.26 3.57
CA LYS A 287 -20.25 -4.52 3.83
C LYS A 287 -19.27 -5.68 4.02
N GLU A 288 -18.27 -5.82 3.15
CA GLU A 288 -17.27 -6.89 3.27
C GLU A 288 -16.37 -6.68 4.49
N ARG A 289 -15.98 -5.44 4.79
CA ARG A 289 -15.24 -5.11 6.01
C ARG A 289 -16.03 -5.51 7.26
N GLU A 290 -17.33 -5.21 7.32
CA GLU A 290 -18.20 -5.59 8.44
C GLU A 290 -18.29 -7.11 8.64
N LYS A 291 -18.33 -7.89 7.55
CA LYS A 291 -18.28 -9.36 7.65
C LYS A 291 -16.96 -9.85 8.24
N LEU A 292 -15.85 -9.20 7.89
CA LEU A 292 -14.51 -9.57 8.36
C LEU A 292 -14.19 -9.09 9.78
N LEU A 293 -14.95 -8.14 10.31
CA LEU A 293 -14.86 -7.68 11.70
C LEU A 293 -15.56 -8.61 12.70
N LYS A 294 -16.56 -9.38 12.24
CA LYS A 294 -17.25 -10.40 13.03
C LYS A 294 -16.36 -11.62 13.28
#